data_AF-A0A239LTQ8-F1
#
_entry.id   AF-A0A239LTQ8-F1
#
_cell.length_a   1.000
_cell.length_b   1.000
_cell.length_c   1.000
_cell.angle_alpha   90.00
_cell.angle_beta   90.00
_cell.angle_gamma   90.00
#
_symmetry.space_group_name_H-M   'P 1'
#
loop_
_entity.id
_entity.type
_entity.pdbx_description
1 polymer ?
#
loop_
_entity_poly.entity_id
_entity_poly.type
_entity_poly.pdbx_seq_one_letter_code
_entity_poly.pdbx_strand_id
1 'polypeptide(L)'
;MPIPVAPESQWFEPQELRRLFAAGEAIFLVDAARLQEFRGDSDRPLLNDLLPGAARGARWYAEGAIVPAFGVERGFYTVLVRSTETEGAMTPLSHIAFSTGFVLGTETGELLVANAERLENWQSEGARIVLDGQDAGERRGVRVAPGWYGVTVVAGIRDNDESGDEEWVVCFLLEPQAEQPEFFADTKKSLNVFG
;
A
#
# COMPACT_ATOMS: atom_id res chain seq x y z
N MET A 1 -13.85 15.13 2.56
CA MET A 1 -13.91 16.49 3.16
C MET A 1 -12.52 17.11 3.01
N PRO A 2 -12.16 18.33 3.47
CA PRO A 2 -10.74 18.71 3.45
C PRO A 2 -9.97 17.83 4.45
N ILE A 3 -8.87 17.20 4.01
CA ILE A 3 -7.97 16.49 4.94
C ILE A 3 -7.43 17.53 5.93
N PRO A 4 -7.46 17.27 7.25
CA PRO A 4 -6.88 18.19 8.22
C PRO A 4 -5.41 18.46 7.90
N VAL A 5 -5.01 19.73 8.03
CA VAL A 5 -3.60 20.12 7.93
C VAL A 5 -2.82 19.39 9.02
N ALA A 6 -1.68 18.83 8.63
CA ALA A 6 -0.78 18.06 9.47
C ALA A 6 -0.53 18.71 10.85
N PRO A 7 -0.61 17.95 11.97
CA PRO A 7 0.07 18.36 13.19
C PRO A 7 1.61 18.38 12.97
N GLU A 8 2.34 19.11 13.82
CA GLU A 8 3.79 19.36 13.70
C GLU A 8 4.68 18.10 13.64
N SER A 9 4.15 16.90 13.92
CA SER A 9 4.78 15.63 13.52
C SER A 9 3.72 14.60 13.12
N GLN A 10 3.80 14.03 11.92
CA GLN A 10 2.95 12.91 11.46
C GLN A 10 3.64 11.56 11.71
N TRP A 11 4.26 11.45 12.88
CA TRP A 11 4.99 10.25 13.25
C TRP A 11 4.05 9.06 13.50
N PHE A 12 4.45 7.88 13.03
CA PHE A 12 3.91 6.59 13.46
C PHE A 12 5.02 5.53 13.56
N GLU A 13 4.80 4.54 14.43
CA GLU A 13 5.71 3.40 14.60
C GLU A 13 5.72 2.51 13.34
N PRO A 14 6.90 1.99 12.92
CA PRO A 14 6.98 1.02 11.85
C PRO A 14 6.03 -0.16 12.07
N GLN A 15 5.30 -0.54 11.04
CA GLN A 15 4.37 -1.65 11.07
C GLN A 15 4.78 -2.73 10.07
N GLU A 16 4.69 -3.97 10.50
CA GLU A 16 5.08 -5.15 9.74
C GLU A 16 3.92 -6.14 9.67
N LEU A 17 3.54 -6.52 8.44
CA LEU A 17 2.51 -7.51 8.15
C LEU A 17 3.17 -8.68 7.42
N ARG A 18 3.30 -9.81 8.11
CA ARG A 18 3.94 -11.01 7.55
C ARG A 18 2.97 -11.87 6.76
N ARG A 19 3.51 -12.72 5.88
CA ARG A 19 2.77 -13.76 5.16
C ARG A 19 1.58 -13.23 4.35
N LEU A 20 1.75 -12.09 3.69
CA LEU A 20 0.78 -11.59 2.72
C LEU A 20 0.99 -12.28 1.37
N PHE A 21 0.00 -13.03 0.88
CA PHE A 21 0.11 -13.70 -0.41
C PHE A 21 -0.26 -12.76 -1.58
N ALA A 22 0.68 -12.51 -2.50
CA ALA A 22 0.49 -11.66 -3.67
C ALA A 22 -0.05 -12.45 -4.88
N ALA A 23 -1.34 -12.75 -4.90
CA ALA A 23 -1.90 -13.66 -5.91
C ALA A 23 -1.96 -13.12 -7.35
N GLY A 24 -2.06 -11.80 -7.54
CA GLY A 24 -2.22 -11.14 -8.85
C GLY A 24 -1.14 -10.11 -9.15
N GLU A 25 0.10 -10.41 -8.77
CA GLU A 25 1.30 -9.61 -9.03
C GLU A 25 1.25 -8.15 -8.53
N ALA A 26 0.36 -7.89 -7.57
CA ALA A 26 0.16 -6.59 -6.98
C ALA A 26 -0.21 -6.68 -5.49
N ILE A 27 0.40 -5.80 -4.72
CA ILE A 27 0.03 -5.48 -3.33
C ILE A 27 -0.37 -4.01 -3.29
N PHE A 28 -1.38 -3.67 -2.50
CA PHE A 28 -1.93 -2.33 -2.42
C PHE A 28 -1.97 -1.85 -0.98
N LEU A 29 -1.60 -0.59 -0.77
CA LEU A 29 -1.89 0.16 0.46
C LEU A 29 -3.09 1.08 0.17
N VAL A 30 -4.14 1.01 0.99
CA VAL A 30 -5.45 1.55 0.66
C VAL A 30 -5.99 2.38 1.82
N ASP A 31 -6.49 3.59 1.56
CA ASP A 31 -7.44 4.25 2.45
C ASP A 31 -8.86 3.83 2.03
N ALA A 32 -9.48 2.99 2.87
CA ALA A 32 -10.77 2.40 2.55
C ALA A 32 -11.90 3.43 2.43
N ALA A 33 -11.89 4.47 3.27
CA ALA A 33 -12.92 5.49 3.29
C ALA A 33 -12.85 6.32 2.00
N ARG A 34 -11.64 6.75 1.64
CA ARG A 34 -11.36 7.56 0.46
C ARG A 34 -11.61 6.78 -0.83
N LEU A 35 -11.20 5.51 -0.87
CA LEU A 35 -11.50 4.61 -1.98
C LEU A 35 -13.02 4.45 -2.17
N GLN A 36 -13.77 4.32 -1.07
CA GLN A 36 -15.23 4.22 -1.11
C GLN A 36 -15.88 5.50 -1.65
N GLU A 37 -15.38 6.68 -1.29
CA GLU A 37 -15.85 7.96 -1.84
C GLU A 37 -15.69 8.02 -3.37
N PHE A 38 -14.56 7.54 -3.91
CA PHE A 38 -14.32 7.54 -5.35
C PHE A 38 -15.07 6.46 -6.12
N ARG A 39 -15.26 5.28 -5.50
CA ARG A 39 -15.99 4.18 -6.12
C ARG A 39 -17.49 4.44 -6.16
N GLY A 40 -18.02 5.12 -5.14
CA GLY A 40 -19.46 5.22 -4.89
C GLY A 40 -20.09 3.84 -4.68
N ASP A 41 -21.36 3.71 -5.04
CA ASP A 41 -22.15 2.47 -4.88
C ASP A 41 -21.94 1.47 -6.03
N SER A 42 -20.76 1.47 -6.66
CA SER A 42 -20.52 0.57 -7.79
C SER A 42 -20.21 -0.85 -7.34
N ASP A 43 -21.02 -1.82 -7.78
CA ASP A 43 -20.76 -3.25 -7.58
C ASP A 43 -19.69 -3.85 -8.52
N ARG A 44 -19.03 -3.01 -9.34
CA ARG A 44 -18.03 -3.52 -10.30
C ARG A 44 -16.75 -3.97 -9.58
N PRO A 45 -16.08 -5.03 -10.09
CA PRO A 45 -14.78 -5.45 -9.57
C PRO A 45 -13.76 -4.31 -9.65
N LEU A 46 -13.10 -4.00 -8.52
CA LEU A 46 -12.19 -2.86 -8.44
C LEU A 46 -10.88 -3.10 -9.20
N LEU A 47 -10.42 -4.36 -9.24
CA LEU A 47 -9.10 -4.72 -9.74
C LEU A 47 -8.87 -4.24 -11.19
N ASN A 48 -9.85 -4.42 -12.07
CA ASN A 48 -9.74 -4.00 -13.48
C ASN A 48 -9.55 -2.49 -13.63
N ASP A 49 -10.13 -1.70 -12.74
CA ASP A 49 -9.98 -0.25 -12.73
C ASP A 49 -8.61 0.16 -12.17
N LEU A 50 -7.91 -0.71 -11.45
CA LEU A 50 -6.61 -0.46 -10.83
C LEU A 50 -5.42 -0.91 -11.67
N LEU A 51 -5.58 -1.81 -12.65
CA LEU A 51 -4.45 -2.30 -13.42
C LEU A 51 -3.69 -1.18 -14.16
N PRO A 52 -2.38 -1.34 -14.41
CA PRO A 52 -1.59 -0.38 -15.18
C PRO A 52 -2.27 0.01 -16.50
N GLY A 53 -2.40 1.31 -16.74
CA GLY A 53 -3.05 1.85 -17.94
C GLY A 53 -4.57 2.05 -17.85
N ALA A 54 -5.23 1.60 -16.78
CA ALA A 54 -6.63 1.93 -16.53
C ALA A 54 -6.78 3.41 -16.13
N ALA A 55 -7.59 4.16 -16.88
CA ALA A 55 -7.78 5.60 -16.67
C ALA A 55 -8.38 5.93 -15.29
N ARG A 56 -9.23 5.05 -14.74
CA ARG A 56 -9.84 5.22 -13.41
C ARG A 56 -8.82 5.05 -12.30
N GLY A 57 -7.97 4.02 -12.38
CA GLY A 57 -6.91 3.77 -11.41
C GLY A 57 -5.93 4.92 -11.34
N ALA A 58 -5.52 5.47 -12.49
CA ALA A 58 -4.66 6.65 -12.54
C ALA A 58 -5.20 7.83 -11.72
N ARG A 59 -6.52 8.07 -11.78
CA ARG A 59 -7.16 9.08 -10.94
C ARG A 59 -7.10 8.73 -9.46
N TRP A 60 -7.43 7.50 -9.08
CA TRP A 60 -7.41 7.09 -7.67
C TRP A 60 -6.00 7.11 -7.05
N TYR A 61 -4.96 6.86 -7.86
CA TYR A 61 -3.56 7.05 -7.47
C TYR A 61 -3.22 8.52 -7.24
N ALA A 62 -3.61 9.40 -8.17
CA ALA A 62 -3.35 10.84 -8.06
C ALA A 62 -4.08 11.49 -6.89
N GLU A 63 -5.27 11.01 -6.58
CA GLU A 63 -6.09 11.49 -5.45
C GLU A 63 -5.69 10.87 -4.10
N GLY A 64 -4.72 9.95 -4.11
CA GLY A 64 -4.16 9.31 -2.92
C GLY A 64 -5.10 8.37 -2.17
N ALA A 65 -6.01 7.68 -2.87
CA ALA A 65 -6.87 6.67 -2.25
C ALA A 65 -6.18 5.30 -2.12
N ILE A 66 -5.21 5.03 -2.97
CA ILE A 66 -4.57 3.73 -3.09
C ILE A 66 -3.16 3.89 -3.64
N VAL A 67 -2.22 3.06 -3.17
CA VAL A 67 -0.85 2.99 -3.66
C VAL A 67 -0.53 1.55 -4.06
N PRO A 68 -0.19 1.29 -5.33
CA PRO A 68 0.13 -0.04 -5.80
C PRO A 68 1.64 -0.35 -5.72
N ALA A 69 1.94 -1.60 -5.41
CA ALA A 69 3.22 -2.26 -5.64
C ALA A 69 3.04 -3.27 -6.77
N PHE A 70 3.13 -2.81 -8.03
CA PHE A 70 2.99 -3.67 -9.21
C PHE A 70 4.25 -4.47 -9.50
N GLY A 71 4.11 -5.62 -10.15
CA GLY A 71 5.25 -6.41 -10.60
C GLY A 71 5.93 -7.20 -9.50
N VAL A 72 5.22 -7.41 -8.39
CA VAL A 72 5.65 -8.36 -7.37
C VAL A 72 5.34 -9.76 -7.88
N GLU A 73 6.22 -10.72 -7.64
CA GLU A 73 5.95 -12.11 -8.01
C GLU A 73 4.84 -12.73 -7.16
N ARG A 74 4.25 -13.82 -7.65
CA ARG A 74 3.30 -14.59 -6.86
C ARG A 74 4.02 -15.32 -5.72
N GLY A 75 3.74 -14.93 -4.48
CA GLY A 75 4.34 -15.56 -3.30
C GLY A 75 3.92 -14.90 -1.99
N PHE A 76 4.52 -15.33 -0.89
CA PHE A 76 4.34 -14.70 0.41
C PHE A 76 5.34 -13.56 0.59
N TYR A 77 4.83 -12.40 0.95
CA TYR A 77 5.60 -11.21 1.27
C TYR A 77 5.42 -10.83 2.73
N THR A 78 6.45 -10.19 3.26
CA THR A 78 6.33 -9.29 4.39
C THR A 78 6.15 -7.86 3.90
N VAL A 79 5.09 -7.21 4.35
CA VAL A 79 4.79 -5.82 4.02
C VAL A 79 5.18 -4.92 5.18
N LEU A 80 6.03 -3.94 4.91
CA LEU A 80 6.45 -2.91 5.84
C LEU A 80 5.77 -1.60 5.48
N VAL A 81 5.22 -0.90 6.47
CA VAL A 81 4.78 0.49 6.33
C VAL A 81 5.54 1.34 7.34
N ARG A 82 6.30 2.32 6.85
CA ARG A 82 7.25 3.09 7.66
C ARG A 82 7.17 4.57 7.32
N SER A 83 7.50 5.42 8.29
CA SER A 83 7.68 6.87 8.07
C SER A 83 9.14 7.19 7.78
N THR A 84 9.40 8.04 6.77
CA THR A 84 10.76 8.53 6.48
C THR A 84 11.32 9.40 7.61
N GLU A 85 10.48 10.05 8.41
CA GLU A 85 10.90 10.86 9.57
C GLU A 85 11.52 10.01 10.69
N THR A 86 11.16 8.73 10.75
CA THR A 86 11.64 7.78 11.78
C THR A 86 12.83 6.97 11.34
N GLU A 87 13.23 7.12 10.09
CA GLU A 87 14.20 6.23 9.48
C GLU A 87 15.62 6.64 9.86
N GLY A 88 16.18 5.96 10.87
CA GLY A 88 17.61 6.00 11.16
C GLY A 88 18.44 5.13 10.21
N ALA A 89 17.85 4.05 9.68
CA ALA A 89 18.45 3.15 8.69
C ALA A 89 17.38 2.45 7.83
N MET A 90 17.62 2.39 6.52
CA MET A 90 16.87 1.57 5.56
C MET A 90 16.91 0.10 5.97
N THR A 91 15.80 -0.62 5.76
CA THR A 91 15.83 -2.09 5.89
C THR A 91 16.89 -2.62 4.92
N PRO A 92 17.85 -3.45 5.37
CA PRO A 92 18.86 -4.02 4.50
C PRO A 92 18.17 -5.00 3.55
N LEU A 93 17.89 -4.54 2.33
CA LEU A 93 17.31 -5.33 1.26
C LEU A 93 18.36 -5.59 0.18
N SER A 94 18.33 -6.77 -0.41
CA SER A 94 19.02 -7.10 -1.66
C SER A 94 18.03 -7.08 -2.83
N HIS A 95 18.54 -7.07 -4.06
CA HIS A 95 17.73 -7.08 -5.30
C HIS A 95 16.65 -5.99 -5.33
N ILE A 96 17.01 -4.76 -4.95
CA ILE A 96 16.03 -3.70 -4.72
C ILE A 96 15.47 -3.18 -6.05
N ALA A 97 14.15 -3.16 -6.14
CA ALA A 97 13.41 -2.32 -7.07
C ALA A 97 12.57 -1.31 -6.29
N PHE A 98 12.35 -0.13 -6.86
CA PHE A 98 11.54 0.89 -6.21
C PHE A 98 10.76 1.74 -7.21
N SER A 99 9.65 2.32 -6.75
CA SER A 99 8.83 3.26 -7.50
C SER A 99 8.43 4.42 -6.59
N THR A 100 8.60 5.65 -7.07
CA THR A 100 8.41 6.90 -6.31
C THR A 100 7.30 7.74 -6.92
N GLY A 101 6.86 8.77 -6.18
CA GLY A 101 5.92 9.77 -6.70
C GLY A 101 4.45 9.38 -6.56
N PHE A 102 4.16 8.35 -5.76
CA PHE A 102 2.80 8.03 -5.36
C PHE A 102 2.35 8.98 -4.25
N VAL A 103 1.04 9.11 -4.12
CA VAL A 103 0.40 9.95 -3.11
C VAL A 103 -0.52 9.07 -2.28
N LEU A 104 -0.63 9.35 -0.99
CA LEU A 104 -1.63 8.75 -0.11
C LEU A 104 -2.19 9.81 0.81
N GLY A 105 -3.52 9.89 0.90
CA GLY A 105 -4.22 10.78 1.82
C GLY A 105 -5.15 9.98 2.72
N THR A 106 -5.13 10.26 4.02
CA THR A 106 -6.02 9.60 4.98
C THR A 106 -6.56 10.57 6.01
N GLU A 107 -7.89 10.59 6.18
CA GLU A 107 -8.56 11.41 7.21
C GLU A 107 -8.60 10.70 8.56
N THR A 108 -8.63 9.36 8.57
CA THR A 108 -8.76 8.54 9.79
C THR A 108 -7.42 8.02 10.30
N GLY A 109 -6.42 7.95 9.44
CA GLY A 109 -5.17 7.26 9.72
C GLY A 109 -5.28 5.73 9.63
N GLU A 110 -6.44 5.19 9.22
CA GLU A 110 -6.65 3.74 9.10
C GLU A 110 -6.47 3.29 7.65
N LEU A 111 -5.38 2.58 7.40
CA LEU A 111 -5.01 2.04 6.10
C LEU A 111 -5.19 0.51 6.09
N LEU A 112 -5.37 -0.04 4.90
CA LEU A 112 -5.44 -1.48 4.67
C LEU A 112 -4.38 -1.91 3.66
N VAL A 113 -3.78 -3.06 3.94
CA VAL A 113 -2.95 -3.75 2.95
C VAL A 113 -3.77 -4.88 2.32
N ALA A 114 -3.91 -4.81 0.99
CA ALA A 114 -4.68 -5.75 0.20
C ALA A 114 -3.84 -6.35 -0.94
N ASN A 115 -4.16 -7.57 -1.33
CA ASN A 115 -3.69 -8.14 -2.60
C ASN A 115 -4.77 -7.93 -3.68
N ALA A 116 -4.42 -8.25 -4.94
CA ALA A 116 -5.34 -8.11 -6.08
C ALA A 116 -6.69 -8.83 -5.90
N GLU A 117 -6.68 -10.10 -5.45
CA GLU A 117 -7.90 -10.90 -5.24
C GLU A 117 -8.85 -10.29 -4.20
N ARG A 118 -8.31 -9.69 -3.13
CA ARG A 118 -9.12 -9.01 -2.11
C ARG A 118 -9.79 -7.75 -2.66
N LEU A 119 -9.14 -7.04 -3.58
CA LEU A 119 -9.73 -5.86 -4.21
C LEU A 119 -10.78 -6.24 -5.26
N GLU A 120 -10.65 -7.39 -5.92
CA GLU A 120 -11.67 -7.89 -6.84
C GLU A 120 -13.04 -8.03 -6.17
N ASN A 121 -13.05 -8.49 -4.90
CA ASN A 121 -14.25 -8.72 -4.10
C ASN A 121 -14.53 -7.60 -3.08
N TRP A 122 -14.06 -6.38 -3.33
CA TRP A 122 -14.25 -5.26 -2.38
C TRP A 122 -15.74 -4.94 -2.15
N GLN A 123 -16.18 -5.03 -0.90
CA GLN A 123 -17.53 -4.68 -0.45
C GLN A 123 -17.49 -3.46 0.47
N SER A 124 -18.45 -2.54 0.27
CA SER A 124 -18.51 -1.22 0.90
C SER A 124 -19.14 -1.20 2.29
N GLU A 125 -19.88 -2.25 2.70
CA GLU A 125 -20.64 -2.32 3.97
C GLU A 125 -19.77 -2.47 5.24
N GLY A 126 -18.65 -1.77 5.23
CA GLY A 126 -17.56 -1.86 6.16
C GLY A 126 -16.44 -2.63 5.48
N ALA A 127 -15.27 -2.01 5.37
CA ALA A 127 -14.01 -2.66 5.05
C ALA A 127 -13.59 -3.71 6.12
N ARG A 128 -14.56 -4.34 6.81
CA ARG A 128 -14.48 -5.73 7.21
C ARG A 128 -14.39 -6.54 5.92
N ILE A 129 -13.16 -6.68 5.44
CA ILE A 129 -12.79 -7.79 4.56
C ILE A 129 -13.34 -9.03 5.25
N VAL A 130 -14.47 -9.54 4.76
CA VAL A 130 -15.07 -10.78 5.27
C VAL A 130 -14.08 -11.86 4.86
N LEU A 131 -13.26 -12.27 5.83
CA LEU A 131 -12.32 -13.38 5.70
C LEU A 131 -13.15 -14.67 5.72
N ASP A 132 -13.89 -14.91 4.65
CA ASP A 132 -14.69 -16.11 4.52
C ASP A 132 -13.75 -17.30 4.31
N GLY A 133 -13.60 -18.08 5.38
CA GLY A 133 -12.95 -19.40 5.35
C GLY A 133 -11.45 -19.39 5.64
N GLN A 134 -11.10 -19.74 6.88
CA GLN A 134 -9.78 -20.20 7.36
C GLN A 134 -8.67 -19.19 7.67
N ASP A 135 -8.78 -17.90 7.29
CA ASP A 135 -7.74 -16.88 7.60
C ASP A 135 -8.26 -15.74 8.51
N ALA A 136 -9.23 -16.05 9.38
CA ALA A 136 -9.98 -15.11 10.23
C ALA A 136 -9.17 -14.39 11.35
N GLY A 137 -7.84 -14.26 11.25
CA GLY A 137 -7.00 -13.81 12.37
C GLY A 137 -6.28 -12.48 12.21
N GLU A 138 -5.65 -12.21 11.06
CA GLU A 138 -4.77 -11.06 10.96
C GLU A 138 -5.46 -9.85 10.33
N ARG A 139 -5.74 -8.85 11.18
CA ARG A 139 -6.01 -7.48 10.74
C ARG A 139 -4.82 -7.03 9.87
N ARG A 140 -5.00 -6.98 8.55
CA ARG A 140 -4.06 -6.33 7.60
C ARG A 140 -4.19 -4.80 7.63
N GLY A 141 -4.55 -4.26 8.79
CA GLY A 141 -4.74 -2.85 9.01
C GLY A 141 -3.44 -2.22 9.50
N VAL A 142 -3.19 -1.00 9.03
CA VAL A 142 -2.05 -0.18 9.40
C VAL A 142 -2.59 1.14 9.94
N ARG A 143 -1.99 1.66 11.01
CA ARG A 143 -2.37 2.94 11.62
C ARG A 143 -1.27 3.98 11.43
N VAL A 144 -1.61 5.08 10.78
CA VAL A 144 -0.72 6.23 10.58
C VAL A 144 -1.38 7.47 11.15
N ALA A 145 -0.65 8.59 11.21
CA ALA A 145 -1.28 9.86 11.52
C ALA A 145 -2.21 10.28 10.35
N PRO A 146 -3.38 10.89 10.60
CA PRO A 146 -4.13 11.54 9.53
C PRO A 146 -3.29 12.60 8.81
N GLY A 147 -3.41 12.67 7.48
CA GLY A 147 -2.63 13.59 6.67
C GLY A 147 -2.40 13.16 5.24
N TRP A 148 -1.48 13.85 4.60
CA TRP A 148 -0.99 13.58 3.24
C TRP A 148 0.42 13.03 3.29
N TYR A 149 0.71 12.08 2.40
CA TYR A 149 2.00 11.43 2.31
C TYR A 149 2.45 11.34 0.84
N GLY A 150 3.71 11.67 0.61
CA GLY A 150 4.45 11.18 -0.55
C GLY A 150 4.84 9.73 -0.28
N VAL A 151 4.65 8.83 -1.24
CA VAL A 151 4.91 7.40 -1.04
C VAL A 151 5.96 6.88 -2.02
N THR A 152 6.97 6.24 -1.46
CA THR A 152 7.93 5.42 -2.18
C THR A 152 7.67 3.96 -1.87
N VAL A 153 7.45 3.17 -2.92
CA VAL A 153 7.30 1.72 -2.83
C VAL A 153 8.63 1.07 -3.14
N VAL A 154 9.12 0.23 -2.24
CA VAL A 154 10.36 -0.52 -2.39
C VAL A 154 10.02 -2.00 -2.32
N ALA A 155 10.56 -2.82 -3.22
CA ALA A 155 10.49 -4.27 -3.14
C ALA A 155 11.89 -4.86 -3.23
N GLY A 156 12.12 -5.97 -2.54
CA GLY A 156 13.41 -6.64 -2.52
C GLY A 156 13.38 -7.87 -1.62
N ILE A 157 14.56 -8.40 -1.33
CA ILE A 157 14.75 -9.59 -0.52
C ILE A 157 15.46 -9.20 0.77
N ARG A 158 14.95 -9.66 1.91
CA ARG A 158 15.58 -9.56 3.22
C ARG A 158 16.15 -10.93 3.59
N ASP A 159 17.43 -10.97 3.95
CA ASP A 159 18.01 -12.18 4.53
C ASP A 159 17.49 -12.32 5.96
N ASN A 160 16.88 -13.46 6.28
CA ASN A 160 16.49 -13.76 7.64
C ASN A 160 17.70 -14.33 8.40
N ASP A 161 18.40 -13.49 9.15
CA ASP A 161 19.59 -13.88 9.92
C ASP A 161 19.35 -15.08 10.86
N GLU A 162 18.11 -15.29 11.33
CA GLU A 162 17.78 -16.36 12.27
C GLU A 162 17.56 -17.72 11.58
N SER A 163 16.97 -17.74 10.39
CA SER A 163 16.67 -18.99 9.67
C SER A 163 17.59 -19.27 8.48
N GLY A 164 18.30 -18.25 7.98
CA GLY A 164 19.04 -18.30 6.73
C GLY A 164 18.16 -18.30 5.48
N ASP A 165 16.84 -18.12 5.63
CA ASP A 165 15.91 -18.07 4.50
C ASP A 165 15.81 -16.67 3.92
N GLU A 166 15.64 -16.60 2.60
CA GLU A 166 15.29 -15.37 1.91
C GLU A 166 13.82 -15.04 2.13
N GLU A 167 13.53 -13.80 2.55
CA GLU A 167 12.18 -13.29 2.73
C GLU A 167 11.89 -12.18 1.72
N TRP A 168 10.78 -12.30 1.01
CA TRP A 168 10.35 -11.25 0.08
C TRP A 168 9.67 -10.12 0.83
N VAL A 169 10.10 -8.89 0.55
CA VAL A 169 9.64 -7.70 1.26
C VAL A 169 9.10 -6.66 0.28
N VAL A 170 7.95 -6.08 0.64
CA VAL A 170 7.46 -4.83 0.06
C VAL A 170 7.41 -3.79 1.17
N CYS A 171 8.01 -2.63 0.97
CA CYS A 171 7.98 -1.51 1.88
C CYS A 171 7.31 -0.30 1.26
N PHE A 172 6.30 0.23 1.95
CA PHE A 172 5.72 1.54 1.68
C PHE A 172 6.38 2.55 2.63
N LEU A 173 7.26 3.37 2.09
CA LEU A 173 7.89 4.49 2.79
C LEU A 173 7.01 5.73 2.61
N LEU A 174 6.44 6.21 3.72
CA LEU A 174 5.54 7.35 3.77
C LEU A 174 6.33 8.56 4.25
N GLU A 175 6.37 9.59 3.42
CA GLU A 175 6.95 10.89 3.72
C GLU A 175 5.81 11.88 4.01
N PRO A 176 5.61 12.31 5.27
CA PRO A 176 4.62 13.31 5.63
C PRO A 176 4.69 14.58 4.77
N GLN A 177 3.53 15.08 4.37
CA GLN A 177 3.38 16.32 3.60
C GLN A 177 2.34 17.24 4.26
N ALA A 178 2.59 18.55 4.19
CA ALA A 178 1.68 19.55 4.72
C ALA A 178 0.38 19.68 3.89
N GLU A 179 0.49 19.42 2.60
CA GLU A 179 -0.59 19.44 1.61
C GLU A 179 -0.51 18.22 0.69
N GLN A 180 -1.49 18.04 -0.20
CA GLN A 180 -1.45 16.95 -1.17
C GLN A 180 -0.22 17.10 -2.08
N PRO A 181 0.74 16.16 -2.05
CA PRO A 181 1.88 16.22 -2.96
C PRO A 181 1.44 16.01 -4.42
N GLU A 182 2.25 16.50 -5.35
CA GLU A 182 2.04 16.25 -6.77
C GLU A 182 2.21 14.77 -7.08
N PHE A 183 1.26 14.20 -7.82
CA PHE A 183 1.35 12.83 -8.31
C PHE A 183 2.19 12.76 -9.59
N PHE A 184 3.31 12.04 -9.54
CA PHE A 184 4.20 11.85 -10.70
C PHE A 184 4.69 10.40 -10.86
N ALA A 185 4.09 9.43 -10.14
CA ALA A 185 4.46 8.03 -10.26
C ALA A 185 4.26 7.50 -11.69
N ASP A 186 5.23 6.72 -12.15
CA ASP A 186 5.08 5.91 -13.36
C ASP A 186 4.26 4.66 -13.04
N THR A 187 2.96 4.69 -13.36
CA THR A 187 2.03 3.57 -13.12
C THR A 187 2.28 2.36 -14.03
N LYS A 188 3.14 2.50 -15.05
CA LYS A 188 3.58 1.39 -15.90
C LYS A 188 4.85 0.74 -15.37
N LYS A 189 5.52 1.36 -14.40
CA LYS A 189 6.71 0.78 -13.78
C LYS A 189 6.31 -0.45 -12.96
N SER A 190 6.91 -1.58 -13.34
CA SER A 190 6.80 -2.85 -12.65
C SER A 190 8.02 -3.04 -11.74
N LEU A 191 7.83 -3.54 -10.52
CA LEU A 191 8.92 -3.74 -9.55
C LEU A 191 9.79 -4.96 -9.87
N ASN A 192 9.46 -5.81 -10.84
CA ASN A 192 10.26 -6.92 -11.41
C ASN A 192 11.59 -7.23 -10.66
N VAL A 193 11.48 -7.75 -9.44
CA VAL A 193 12.62 -7.90 -8.51
C VAL A 193 13.61 -8.96 -9.00
N PHE A 194 13.20 -9.81 -9.94
CA PHE A 194 13.92 -11.05 -10.29
C PHE A 194 14.29 -11.20 -11.77
N GLY A 195 13.91 -10.26 -12.66
CA GLY A 195 14.30 -10.25 -14.08
C GLY A 195 13.52 -11.17 -14.99
#